data_AF-G3GTX6-F1
#
_entry.id   AF-G3GTX6-F1
#
_cell.length_a   1.000
_cell.length_b   1.000
_cell.length_c   1.000
_cell.angle_alpha   90.00
_cell.angle_beta   90.00
_cell.angle_gamma   90.00
#
_symmetry.space_group_name_H-M   'P 1'
#
loop_
_entity.id
_entity.type
_entity.pdbx_description
1 polymer ?
#
loop_
_entity_poly.entity_id
_entity_poly.type
_entity_poly.pdbx_seq_one_letter_code
_entity_poly.pdbx_strand_id
1 'polypeptide(L)'
;MDALPACLLRDVAQEALDVAVTGIDEEQFFPDIVEFCEVMANAGKTVIVAALDRTFQRKVEVIGGADKYHSVCRVCYFKKSSVQPAGPDNKENCPVLGQPGEASAVRKLFAPQQVLQHNSTN
;
A
#
# COMPACT_ATOMS: atom_id res chain seq x y z
N MET A 1 11.89 10.38 -17.86
CA MET A 1 12.86 10.52 -16.75
C MET A 1 12.87 9.18 -16.07
N ASP A 2 14.00 8.50 -16.12
CA ASP A 2 14.15 7.17 -15.56
C ASP A 2 14.73 7.29 -14.15
N ALA A 3 14.27 6.43 -13.23
CA ALA A 3 14.79 6.41 -11.87
C ALA A 3 16.14 5.67 -11.84
N LEU A 4 17.11 6.23 -11.12
CA LEU A 4 18.40 5.57 -10.88
C LEU A 4 18.27 4.72 -9.60
N PRO A 5 18.38 3.37 -9.69
CA PRO A 5 18.41 2.54 -8.49
C PRO A 5 19.74 2.75 -7.78
N ALA A 6 19.69 2.94 -6.46
CA ALA A 6 20.86 3.09 -5.63
C ALA A 6 20.69 2.26 -4.35
N CYS A 7 21.80 1.77 -3.83
CA CYS A 7 21.88 1.23 -2.46
C CYS A 7 22.40 2.29 -1.48
N LEU A 8 23.21 3.21 -2.00
CA LEU A 8 23.84 4.32 -1.28
C LEU A 8 23.80 5.54 -2.19
N LEU A 9 23.45 6.70 -1.65
CA LEU A 9 23.24 7.90 -2.47
C LEU A 9 24.54 8.46 -3.01
N ARG A 10 25.67 8.20 -2.34
CA ARG A 10 27.01 8.53 -2.85
C ARG A 10 27.31 7.90 -4.22
N ASP A 11 26.73 6.75 -4.53
CA ASP A 11 27.00 6.02 -5.78
C ASP A 11 26.42 6.74 -6.99
N VAL A 12 25.42 7.61 -6.79
CA VAL A 12 24.74 8.41 -7.82
C VAL A 12 24.97 9.92 -7.62
N ALA A 13 25.91 10.29 -6.74
CA ALA A 13 26.13 11.70 -6.39
C ALA A 13 26.68 12.52 -7.56
N GLN A 14 27.49 11.91 -8.43
CA GLN A 14 28.09 12.61 -9.56
C GLN A 14 27.04 12.97 -10.61
N GLU A 15 26.09 12.08 -10.86
CA GLU A 15 24.93 12.29 -11.72
C GLU A 15 23.98 13.31 -11.10
N ALA A 16 23.76 13.21 -9.79
CA ALA A 16 22.94 14.18 -9.05
C ALA A 16 23.54 15.60 -9.14
N LEU A 17 24.87 15.75 -9.15
CA LEU A 17 25.54 17.06 -9.26
C LEU A 17 25.27 17.78 -10.59
N ASP A 18 24.88 17.09 -11.65
CA ASP A 18 24.57 17.72 -12.96
C ASP A 18 23.10 18.17 -13.08
N VAL A 19 22.22 17.82 -12.13
CA VAL A 19 20.80 18.18 -12.18
C VAL A 19 20.42 19.25 -11.16
N ALA A 20 19.48 20.15 -11.47
CA ALA A 20 19.08 21.21 -10.53
C ALA A 20 18.22 20.69 -9.36
N VAL A 21 17.43 19.64 -9.61
CA VAL A 21 16.47 19.07 -8.67
C VAL A 21 16.69 17.56 -8.59
N THR A 22 16.83 17.04 -7.37
CA THR A 22 17.00 15.60 -7.11
C THR A 22 15.82 15.10 -6.29
N GLY A 23 15.10 14.11 -6.81
CA GLY A 23 14.06 13.40 -6.07
C GLY A 23 14.61 12.10 -5.50
N ILE A 24 14.41 11.87 -4.20
CA ILE A 24 14.80 10.62 -3.52
C ILE A 24 13.53 9.96 -3.00
N ASP A 25 13.30 8.71 -3.40
CA ASP A 25 12.18 7.90 -2.94
C ASP A 25 12.64 6.89 -1.89
N GLU A 26 11.74 6.52 -0.98
CA GLU A 26 11.98 5.56 0.09
C GLU A 26 13.25 5.83 0.93
N GLU A 27 13.41 7.07 1.41
CA GLU A 27 14.60 7.55 2.15
C GLU A 27 15.06 6.59 3.26
N GLN A 28 14.12 5.85 3.87
CA GLN A 28 14.38 4.94 4.99
C GLN A 28 15.37 3.81 4.67
N PHE A 29 15.66 3.55 3.39
CA PHE A 29 16.63 2.54 2.97
C PHE A 29 18.04 3.09 2.82
N PHE A 30 18.23 4.41 2.86
CA PHE A 30 19.52 5.06 2.62
C PHE A 30 20.14 5.54 3.93
N PRO A 31 21.20 4.87 4.43
CA PRO A 31 21.86 5.28 5.66
C PRO A 31 22.63 6.61 5.52
N ASP A 32 22.94 7.04 4.30
CA ASP A 32 23.70 8.24 3.97
C ASP A 32 22.82 9.43 3.52
N ILE A 33 21.50 9.36 3.70
CA ILE A 33 20.54 10.39 3.26
C ILE A 33 20.83 11.79 3.83
N VAL A 34 21.16 11.89 5.11
CA VAL A 34 21.36 13.18 5.77
C VAL A 34 22.58 13.91 5.20
N GLU A 35 23.71 13.21 5.13
CA GLU A 35 24.97 13.74 4.60
C GLU A 35 24.81 14.11 3.12
N PHE A 36 24.15 13.26 2.34
CA PHE A 36 23.88 13.53 0.92
C PHE A 36 23.04 14.79 0.73
N CYS A 37 21.92 14.92 1.44
CA CYS A 37 21.03 16.07 1.34
C CYS A 37 21.73 17.36 1.75
N GLU A 38 22.56 17.34 2.79
CA GLU A 38 23.33 18.50 3.23
C GLU A 38 24.33 18.95 2.17
N VAL A 39 25.11 18.01 1.60
CA VAL A 39 26.06 18.31 0.52
C VAL A 39 25.34 18.90 -0.70
N MET A 40 24.23 18.31 -1.12
CA MET A 40 23.49 18.77 -2.30
C MET A 40 22.81 20.14 -2.06
N ALA A 41 22.24 20.37 -0.88
CA ALA A 41 21.65 21.65 -0.53
C ALA A 41 22.71 22.77 -0.48
N ASN A 42 23.88 22.50 0.10
CA ASN A 42 25.00 23.44 0.13
C ASN A 42 25.58 23.72 -1.27
N ALA A 43 25.45 22.78 -2.20
CA ALA A 43 25.75 22.98 -3.62
C ALA A 43 24.66 23.78 -4.37
N GLY A 44 23.63 24.28 -3.68
CA GLY A 44 22.55 25.10 -4.25
C GLY A 44 21.47 24.29 -4.97
N LYS A 45 21.36 22.99 -4.69
CA LYS A 45 20.43 22.08 -5.38
C LYS A 45 19.16 21.89 -4.55
N THR A 46 18.04 21.71 -5.23
CA THR A 46 16.77 21.38 -4.55
C THR A 46 16.66 19.88 -4.41
N VAL A 47 16.60 19.38 -3.18
CA VAL A 47 16.40 17.95 -2.90
C VAL A 47 15.00 17.75 -2.35
N ILE A 48 14.22 16.89 -2.99
CA ILE A 48 12.87 16.50 -2.55
C ILE A 48 12.96 15.05 -2.10
N VAL A 49 12.66 14.81 -0.83
CA VAL A 49 12.75 13.48 -0.23
C VAL A 49 11.37 12.96 0.12
N ALA A 50 11.05 11.76 -0.36
CA ALA A 50 9.86 11.01 -0.02
C ALA A 50 10.23 9.87 0.95
N ALA A 51 9.51 9.83 2.06
CA ALA A 51 9.74 8.88 3.13
C ALA A 51 8.42 8.28 3.61
N LEU A 52 8.45 7.01 3.99
CA LEU A 52 7.33 6.42 4.71
C LEU A 52 7.52 6.67 6.21
N ASP A 53 6.55 7.33 6.84
CA ASP A 53 6.48 7.43 8.30
C ASP A 53 6.07 6.07 8.89
N ARG A 54 7.05 5.15 8.95
CA ARG A 54 6.92 3.89 9.67
C ARG A 54 7.55 4.04 11.04
N THR A 55 6.80 4.64 11.95
CA THR A 55 6.93 4.24 13.36
C THR A 55 6.58 2.75 13.46
N PHE A 56 7.60 1.90 13.48
CA PHE A 56 7.49 0.44 13.70
C PHE A 56 6.80 0.06 15.02
N GLN A 57 6.45 1.05 15.86
CA GLN A 57 5.77 0.88 17.16
C GLN A 57 4.23 0.93 17.11
N ARG A 58 3.58 0.81 15.95
CA ARG A 58 2.17 0.42 15.97
C ARG A 58 2.09 -1.06 16.34
N LYS A 59 1.87 -1.36 17.62
CA LYS A 59 1.47 -2.69 18.11
C LYS A 59 0.41 -3.24 17.15
N VAL A 60 0.78 -4.21 16.32
CA VAL A 60 -0.16 -4.92 15.46
C VAL A 60 -0.94 -5.85 16.38
N GLU A 61 -2.16 -5.46 16.76
CA GLU A 61 -3.11 -6.42 17.32
C GLU A 61 -3.68 -7.24 16.15
N VAL A 62 -3.22 -8.48 16.04
CA VAL A 62 -3.77 -9.43 15.09
C VAL A 62 -5.15 -9.87 15.60
N ILE A 63 -6.22 -9.32 15.04
CA ILE A 63 -7.59 -9.72 15.37
C ILE A 63 -7.94 -11.00 14.62
N GLY A 64 -7.59 -12.15 15.21
CA GLY A 64 -7.92 -13.50 14.72
C GLY A 64 -6.77 -14.20 13.97
N GLY A 65 -6.68 -15.53 14.11
CA GLY A 65 -5.65 -16.37 13.51
C GLY A 65 -6.22 -17.43 12.57
N ALA A 66 -5.54 -18.58 12.47
CA ALA A 66 -5.96 -19.72 11.62
C ALA A 66 -7.34 -20.30 11.99
N ASP A 67 -7.83 -19.96 13.19
CA ASP A 67 -9.16 -20.24 13.72
C ASP A 67 -10.26 -19.40 13.06
N LYS A 68 -9.96 -18.13 12.72
CA LYS A 68 -10.90 -17.22 12.05
C LYS A 68 -10.67 -17.10 10.55
N TYR A 69 -9.42 -17.17 10.11
CA TYR A 69 -9.04 -16.99 8.71
C TYR A 69 -8.36 -18.23 8.17
N HIS A 70 -8.81 -18.67 7.00
CA HIS A 70 -8.18 -19.75 6.25
C HIS A 70 -7.77 -19.21 4.89
N SER A 71 -6.48 -19.23 4.58
CA SER A 71 -6.00 -18.87 3.25
C SER A 71 -6.42 -19.95 2.25
N VAL A 72 -7.16 -19.55 1.23
CA VAL A 72 -7.70 -20.44 0.21
C VAL A 72 -7.46 -19.84 -1.17
N CYS A 73 -7.12 -20.67 -2.16
CA CYS A 73 -7.01 -20.21 -3.54
C CYS A 73 -8.39 -19.79 -4.10
N ARG A 74 -8.41 -19.07 -5.24
CA ARG A 74 -9.67 -18.60 -5.87
C ARG A 74 -10.66 -19.74 -6.13
N VAL A 75 -10.17 -20.94 -6.47
CA VAL A 75 -11.00 -22.13 -6.68
C VAL A 75 -11.60 -22.64 -5.36
N CYS A 76 -10.85 -22.59 -4.26
CA CYS A 76 -11.31 -23.06 -2.95
C CYS A 76 -12.19 -22.03 -2.22
N TYR A 77 -12.04 -20.74 -2.53
CA TYR A 77 -12.87 -19.66 -1.98
C TYR A 77 -14.37 -19.90 -2.24
N PHE A 78 -14.72 -20.28 -3.47
CA PHE A 78 -16.13 -20.53 -3.86
C PHE A 78 -16.66 -21.92 -3.47
N LYS A 79 -15.80 -22.83 -2.99
CA LYS A 79 -16.23 -24.18 -2.57
C LYS A 79 -16.77 -24.22 -1.15
N LYS A 80 -16.48 -23.22 -0.32
CA LYS A 80 -16.72 -23.26 1.13
C LYS A 80 -18.14 -22.81 1.52
N SER A 81 -19.17 -23.43 0.92
CA SER A 81 -20.57 -23.14 1.24
C SER A 81 -21.41 -24.37 1.60
N SER A 82 -20.83 -25.49 2.05
CA SER A 82 -21.63 -26.69 2.35
C SER A 82 -21.18 -27.58 3.52
N VAL A 83 -20.51 -27.06 4.55
CA VAL A 83 -20.27 -27.86 5.78
C VAL A 83 -20.57 -27.04 7.02
N GLN A 84 -21.75 -27.30 7.61
CA GLN A 84 -22.07 -26.98 9.00
C GLN A 84 -21.43 -28.06 9.88
N PRO A 85 -20.57 -27.74 10.85
CA PRO A 85 -20.37 -28.59 12.01
C PRO A 85 -21.50 -28.28 13.01
N ALA A 86 -22.26 -29.30 13.39
CA ALA A 86 -23.21 -29.23 14.49
C ALA A 86 -22.45 -28.90 15.80
N GLY A 87 -22.72 -27.73 16.38
CA GLY A 87 -22.20 -27.29 17.67
C GLY A 87 -23.04 -26.11 18.19
N PRO A 88 -23.28 -26.00 19.53
CA PRO A 88 -24.34 -25.17 20.07
C PRO A 88 -23.95 -23.67 20.09
N ASP A 89 -24.80 -22.87 19.44
CA ASP A 89 -25.30 -21.56 19.85
C ASP A 89 -24.29 -20.47 20.31
N ASN A 90 -23.79 -19.65 19.36
CA ASN A 90 -23.83 -18.18 19.52
C ASN A 90 -23.99 -17.47 18.15
N LYS A 91 -25.25 -17.26 17.78
CA LYS A 91 -25.64 -16.71 16.49
C LYS A 91 -25.63 -15.18 16.53
N GLU A 92 -24.52 -14.53 16.24
CA GLU A 92 -24.53 -13.15 15.73
C GLU A 92 -23.54 -12.99 14.58
N ASN A 93 -24.09 -12.59 13.44
CA ASN A 93 -23.42 -12.37 12.15
C ASN A 93 -23.18 -13.61 11.26
N CYS A 94 -24.21 -14.43 11.04
CA CYS A 94 -24.35 -15.15 9.76
C CYS A 94 -25.18 -14.29 8.79
N PRO A 95 -24.73 -14.06 7.54
CA PRO A 95 -25.60 -13.49 6.52
C PRO A 95 -26.71 -14.50 6.23
N VAL A 96 -27.95 -14.15 6.56
CA VAL A 96 -29.14 -14.91 6.14
C VAL A 96 -29.16 -14.94 4.60
N LEU A 97 -29.12 -16.14 4.03
CA LEU A 97 -29.35 -16.38 2.62
C LEU A 97 -30.85 -16.24 2.34
N GLY A 98 -31.27 -15.05 1.93
CA GLY A 98 -32.62 -14.80 1.42
C GLY A 98 -32.87 -15.57 0.13
N GLN A 99 -34.06 -16.16 0.02
CA GLN A 99 -34.54 -16.90 -1.16
C GLN A 99 -34.67 -15.98 -2.39
N PRO A 100 -34.66 -16.54 -3.62
CA PRO A 100 -34.74 -15.77 -4.85
C PRO A 100 -36.17 -15.28 -5.09
N GLY A 101 -36.35 -13.96 -5.00
CA GLY A 101 -37.57 -13.26 -5.39
C GLY A 101 -37.34 -11.75 -5.31
N GLU A 102 -37.41 -11.09 -6.47
CA GLU A 102 -37.39 -9.64 -6.74
C GLU A 102 -37.13 -8.64 -5.60
N ALA A 103 -35.98 -7.96 -5.67
CA ALA A 103 -35.90 -6.50 -5.90
C ALA A 103 -34.47 -5.99 -5.66
N SER A 104 -34.08 -5.03 -6.50
CA SER A 104 -32.81 -4.31 -6.60
C SER A 104 -32.12 -3.98 -5.26
N ALA A 105 -30.93 -4.54 -5.06
CA ALA A 105 -29.90 -3.95 -4.20
C ALA A 105 -28.53 -4.21 -4.84
N VAL A 106 -28.16 -3.34 -5.78
CA VAL A 106 -26.78 -3.19 -6.27
C VAL A 106 -25.90 -2.94 -5.05
N ARG A 107 -25.16 -3.97 -4.60
CA ARG A 107 -24.09 -3.80 -3.61
C ARG A 107 -23.03 -2.97 -4.30
N LYS A 108 -23.00 -1.68 -3.97
CA LYS A 108 -22.08 -0.69 -4.52
C LYS A 108 -20.65 -1.24 -4.41
N LEU A 109 -20.04 -1.48 -5.57
CA LEU A 109 -18.58 -1.53 -5.68
C LEU A 109 -18.06 -0.20 -5.10
N PHE A 110 -17.06 -0.26 -4.24
CA PHE A 110 -16.32 0.92 -3.84
C PHE A 110 -15.92 1.69 -5.10
N ALA A 111 -16.22 3.00 -5.11
CA ALA A 111 -16.03 3.85 -6.28
C ALA A 111 -14.57 3.77 -6.77
N PRO A 112 -14.31 3.73 -8.08
CA PRO A 112 -12.96 3.92 -8.59
C PRO A 112 -12.52 5.33 -8.22
N GLN A 113 -11.47 5.42 -7.41
CA GLN A 113 -10.78 6.66 -7.08
C GLN A 113 -10.35 7.32 -8.39
N GLN A 114 -10.88 8.51 -8.67
CA GLN A 114 -10.56 9.25 -9.89
C GLN A 114 -9.09 9.65 -9.88
N VAL A 115 -8.33 9.12 -10.83
CA VAL A 115 -7.00 9.59 -11.18
C VAL A 115 -7.17 11.01 -11.74
N LEU A 116 -6.56 11.99 -11.07
CA LEU A 116 -6.47 13.36 -11.57
C LEU A 116 -5.55 13.36 -12.79
N GLN A 117 -6.13 13.24 -13.98
CA GLN A 117 -5.41 13.49 -15.22
C GLN A 117 -5.25 15.00 -15.40
N HIS A 118 -4.01 15.47 -15.33
CA HIS A 118 -3.58 16.76 -15.82
C HIS A 118 -3.91 16.91 -17.31
N ASN A 119 -4.50 18.04 -17.72
CA ASN A 119 -4.58 18.41 -19.13
C ASN A 119 -3.62 19.58 -19.37
N SER A 120 -2.59 19.35 -20.20
CA SER A 120 -1.88 20.42 -20.90
C SER A 120 -2.71 20.87 -22.08
N THR A 121 -3.01 22.17 -22.16
CA THR A 121 -3.14 22.90 -23.44
C THR A 121 -3.09 24.41 -23.20
N ASN A 122 -2.11 25.06 -23.85
CA ASN A 122 -1.84 26.49 -24.08
C ASN A 122 -1.52 27.40 -22.89
#